data_AF-A0A0G1GRT4-F1
#
_entry.id   AF-A0A0G1GRT4-F1
#
_cell.length_a   1.000
_cell.length_b   1.000
_cell.length_c   1.000
_cell.angle_alpha   90.00
_cell.angle_beta   90.00
_cell.angle_gamma   90.00
#
_symmetry.space_group_name_H-M   'P 1'
#
loop_
_entity.id
_entity.type
_entity.pdbx_description
1 polymer ?
#
loop_
_entity_poly.entity_id
_entity_poly.type
_entity_poly.pdbx_seq_one_letter_code
_entity_poly.pdbx_strand_id
1 'polypeptide(L)'
;MNVYDLSKRQIAVVQRLTRIPRQLLDSYTYQNPAELVLGELCHQECFNVTRAAFFVDNPDFDCVRGIAGYDVQDHTDSHEACWIERDAFGLRMRCSSFNKLVRSLAPQSISRQEQREYALSALAEQLDFRVPAVTFFEMPHENKGLIVFERPEEDIAELEQLWEDACSLLAFCPLA
;
A
#
# COMPACT_ATOMS: atom_id res chain seq x y z
N MET A 1 19.75 11.86 4.25
CA MET A 1 20.44 10.55 4.12
C MET A 1 21.73 10.77 3.33
N ASN A 2 22.90 10.41 3.87
CA ASN A 2 24.16 10.51 3.14
C ASN A 2 24.24 9.33 2.16
N VAL A 3 24.36 9.59 0.86
CA VAL A 3 24.25 8.55 -0.20
C VAL A 3 25.35 7.48 -0.09
N TYR A 4 26.42 7.77 0.65
CA TYR A 4 27.59 6.91 0.79
C TYR A 4 27.44 5.75 1.79
N ASP A 5 26.30 5.59 2.47
CA ASP A 5 26.12 4.58 3.53
C ASP A 5 24.87 3.69 3.34
N LEU A 6 24.41 3.53 2.09
CA LEU A 6 23.26 2.67 1.79
C LEU A 6 23.66 1.20 1.72
N SER A 7 22.90 0.34 2.38
CA SER A 7 23.02 -1.10 2.24
C SER A 7 22.67 -1.55 0.82
N LYS A 8 23.19 -2.71 0.39
CA LYS A 8 22.85 -3.27 -0.94
C LYS A 8 21.34 -3.46 -1.12
N ARG A 9 20.64 -3.79 -0.03
CA ARG A 9 19.17 -3.94 -0.01
C ARG A 9 18.49 -2.60 -0.25
N GLN A 10 18.88 -1.54 0.48
CA GLN A 10 18.34 -0.19 0.27
C GLN A 10 18.54 0.29 -1.17
N ILE A 11 19.72 0.08 -1.75
CA ILE A 11 20.00 0.44 -3.14
C ILE A 11 19.06 -0.29 -4.11
N ALA A 12 18.87 -1.60 -3.93
CA ALA A 12 17.97 -2.39 -4.78
C ALA A 12 16.52 -1.88 -4.70
N VAL A 13 16.02 -1.62 -3.49
CA VAL A 13 14.67 -1.05 -3.27
C VAL A 13 14.54 0.30 -3.98
N VAL A 14 15.47 1.23 -3.77
CA VAL A 14 15.44 2.55 -4.44
C VAL A 14 15.46 2.42 -5.96
N GLN A 15 16.25 1.51 -6.51
CA GLN A 15 16.29 1.26 -7.96
C GLN A 15 14.95 0.75 -8.52
N ARG A 16 14.15 0.02 -7.73
CA ARG A 16 12.79 -0.37 -8.10
C ARG A 16 11.81 0.79 -7.99
N LEU A 17 11.81 1.49 -6.84
CA LEU A 17 10.91 2.61 -6.56
C LEU A 17 11.04 3.74 -7.58
N THR A 18 12.26 4.05 -8.04
CA THR A 18 12.51 5.09 -9.04
C THR A 18 11.88 4.82 -10.41
N ARG A 19 11.45 3.58 -10.69
CA ARG A 19 10.77 3.21 -11.94
C ARG A 19 9.27 3.46 -11.88
N ILE A 20 8.67 3.46 -10.69
CA ILE A 20 7.21 3.55 -10.48
C ILE A 20 6.61 4.78 -11.14
N PRO A 21 7.16 6.01 -11.01
CA PRO A 21 6.55 7.19 -11.66
C PRO A 21 6.41 7.04 -13.17
N ARG A 22 7.43 6.49 -13.84
CA ARG A 22 7.36 6.23 -15.28
C ARG A 22 6.36 5.13 -15.61
N GLN A 23 6.35 4.03 -14.84
CA GLN A 23 5.41 2.94 -15.03
C GLN A 23 3.95 3.37 -14.81
N LEU A 24 3.69 4.29 -13.89
CA LEU A 24 2.38 4.92 -13.68
C LEU A 24 1.94 5.70 -14.92
N LEU A 25 2.83 6.53 -15.48
CA LEU A 25 2.56 7.26 -16.72
C LEU A 25 2.29 6.31 -17.90
N ASP A 26 3.06 5.22 -18.01
CA ASP A 26 2.86 4.19 -19.04
C ASP A 26 1.59 3.34 -18.81
N SER A 27 0.98 3.45 -17.62
CA SER A 27 -0.22 2.73 -17.19
C SER A 27 -1.45 3.63 -17.04
N TYR A 28 -1.48 4.81 -17.67
CA TYR A 28 -2.58 5.77 -17.53
C TYR A 28 -3.96 5.21 -17.95
N THR A 29 -4.00 4.16 -18.77
CA THR A 29 -5.25 3.48 -19.17
C THR A 29 -5.71 2.42 -18.18
N TYR A 30 -4.87 2.05 -17.21
CA TYR A 30 -5.19 1.04 -16.22
C TYR A 30 -6.10 1.63 -15.14
N GLN A 31 -7.18 0.90 -14.80
CA GLN A 31 -8.26 1.46 -14.00
C GLN A 31 -7.91 1.71 -12.53
N ASN A 32 -6.96 0.95 -11.96
CA ASN A 32 -6.63 1.08 -10.54
C ASN A 32 -5.12 1.01 -10.27
N PRO A 33 -4.34 2.02 -10.67
CA PRO A 33 -2.88 2.00 -10.54
C PRO A 33 -2.39 1.87 -9.09
N ALA A 34 -3.22 2.20 -8.10
CA ALA A 34 -2.90 1.97 -6.69
C ALA A 34 -2.68 0.48 -6.37
N GLU A 35 -3.38 -0.44 -7.06
CA GLU A 35 -3.16 -1.88 -6.92
C GLU A 35 -1.75 -2.28 -7.42
N LEU A 36 -1.28 -1.69 -8.52
CA LEU A 36 0.05 -1.96 -9.08
C LEU A 36 1.15 -1.46 -8.16
N VAL A 37 1.00 -0.22 -7.66
CA VAL A 37 1.96 0.37 -6.72
C VAL A 37 1.98 -0.43 -5.42
N LEU A 38 0.82 -0.73 -4.83
CA LEU A 38 0.76 -1.51 -3.59
C LEU A 38 1.39 -2.90 -3.77
N GLY A 39 1.12 -3.57 -4.89
CA GLY A 39 1.73 -4.87 -5.21
C GLY A 39 3.25 -4.79 -5.38
N GLU A 40 3.77 -3.73 -6.00
CA GLU A 40 5.21 -3.49 -6.13
C GLU A 40 5.86 -3.23 -4.75
N LEU A 41 5.24 -2.44 -3.88
CA LEU A 41 5.73 -2.19 -2.52
C LEU A 41 5.79 -3.49 -1.70
N CYS A 42 4.78 -4.33 -1.85
CA CYS A 42 4.69 -5.61 -1.15
C CYS A 42 5.60 -6.72 -1.72
N HIS A 43 6.22 -6.48 -2.88
CA HIS A 43 7.11 -7.43 -3.53
C HIS A 43 8.29 -7.84 -2.63
N GLN A 44 8.72 -9.11 -2.70
CA GLN A 44 9.84 -9.65 -1.91
C GLN A 44 11.16 -8.88 -2.11
N GLU A 45 11.42 -8.43 -3.34
CA GLU A 45 12.57 -7.58 -3.69
C GLU A 45 12.39 -6.10 -3.32
N CYS A 46 11.23 -5.71 -2.79
CA CYS A 46 10.96 -4.38 -2.25
C CYS A 46 10.93 -4.47 -0.72
N PHE A 47 9.75 -4.33 -0.09
CA PHE A 47 9.62 -4.37 1.37
C PHE A 47 9.20 -5.74 1.92
N ASN A 48 8.91 -6.72 1.04
CA ASN A 48 8.52 -8.07 1.43
C ASN A 48 7.33 -8.11 2.40
N VAL A 49 6.35 -7.24 2.19
CA VAL A 49 5.14 -7.17 3.01
C VAL A 49 4.16 -8.23 2.51
N THR A 50 3.82 -9.20 3.37
CA THR A 50 2.94 -10.32 3.01
C THR A 50 1.50 -9.88 2.79
N ARG A 51 1.06 -8.86 3.51
CA ARG A 51 -0.33 -8.39 3.48
C ARG A 51 -0.39 -6.90 3.80
N ALA A 52 -1.11 -6.14 2.97
CA ALA A 52 -1.24 -4.70 3.14
C ALA A 52 -2.58 -4.19 2.59
N ALA A 53 -3.16 -3.21 3.26
CA ALA A 53 -4.41 -2.56 2.88
C ALA A 53 -4.21 -1.04 2.84
N PHE A 54 -4.48 -0.45 1.69
CA PHE A 54 -4.42 0.99 1.44
C PHE A 54 -5.81 1.62 1.50
N PHE A 55 -5.92 2.66 2.30
CA PHE A 55 -7.11 3.47 2.53
C PHE A 55 -6.82 4.94 2.28
N VAL A 56 -7.86 5.67 1.89
CA VAL A 56 -7.89 7.13 1.91
C VAL A 56 -8.87 7.57 2.99
N ASP A 57 -8.37 8.32 3.96
CA ASP A 57 -9.16 9.03 4.97
C ASP A 57 -9.43 10.45 4.47
N ASN A 58 -10.71 10.79 4.32
CA ASN A 58 -11.18 12.13 4.01
C ASN A 58 -11.89 12.71 5.25
N PRO A 59 -11.22 13.60 5.99
CA PRO A 59 -11.82 14.22 7.16
C PRO A 59 -13.06 15.02 6.79
N ASP A 60 -13.06 15.80 5.71
CA ASP A 60 -14.17 16.68 5.35
C ASP A 60 -15.51 15.96 5.25
N PHE A 61 -15.51 14.78 4.64
CA PHE A 61 -16.69 13.93 4.46
C PHE A 61 -16.89 12.90 5.58
N ASP A 62 -16.09 12.94 6.64
CA ASP A 62 -16.09 11.97 7.75
C ASP A 62 -16.04 10.51 7.27
N CYS A 63 -15.19 10.21 6.28
CA CYS A 63 -15.15 8.88 5.70
C CYS A 63 -13.73 8.40 5.43
N VAL A 64 -13.54 7.10 5.60
CA VAL A 64 -12.38 6.36 5.11
C VAL A 64 -12.88 5.42 4.02
N ARG A 65 -12.13 5.27 2.94
CA ARG A 65 -12.44 4.32 1.86
C ARG A 65 -11.26 3.43 1.58
N GLY A 66 -11.49 2.12 1.55
CA GLY A 66 -10.49 1.16 1.08
C GLY A 66 -10.29 1.25 -0.43
N ILE A 67 -9.05 1.37 -0.86
CA ILE A 67 -8.67 1.57 -2.26
C ILE A 67 -8.11 0.28 -2.87
N ALA A 68 -7.18 -0.36 -2.17
CA ALA A 68 -6.53 -1.59 -2.61
C ALA A 68 -6.09 -2.43 -1.41
N GLY A 69 -6.32 -3.74 -1.47
CA GLY A 69 -5.80 -4.73 -0.53
C GLY A 69 -4.96 -5.75 -1.28
N TYR A 70 -3.78 -6.03 -0.76
CA TYR A 70 -2.85 -7.01 -1.28
C TYR A 70 -2.60 -8.10 -0.24
N ASP A 71 -2.63 -9.36 -0.68
CA ASP A 71 -2.30 -10.53 0.12
C ASP A 71 -1.43 -11.48 -0.73
N VAL A 72 -0.26 -11.84 -0.23
CA VAL A 72 0.68 -12.74 -0.93
C VAL A 72 0.04 -14.09 -1.22
N GLN A 73 -0.91 -14.54 -0.39
CA GLN A 73 -1.63 -15.81 -0.61
C GLN A 73 -2.53 -15.77 -1.85
N ASP A 74 -3.01 -14.59 -2.24
CA ASP A 74 -3.82 -14.38 -3.45
C ASP A 74 -2.93 -14.25 -4.72
N HIS A 75 -1.61 -14.25 -4.57
CA HIS A 75 -0.65 -13.87 -5.61
C HIS A 75 0.61 -14.77 -5.65
N THR A 76 0.43 -16.09 -5.59
CA THR A 76 1.54 -17.06 -5.55
C THR A 76 2.41 -17.13 -6.82
N ASP A 77 1.96 -16.55 -7.94
CA ASP A 77 2.68 -16.52 -9.21
C ASP A 77 3.54 -15.26 -9.34
N SER A 78 4.76 -15.40 -9.89
CA SER A 78 5.86 -14.42 -9.83
C SER A 78 5.43 -12.94 -9.84
N HIS A 79 5.71 -12.24 -8.74
CA HIS A 79 5.34 -10.83 -8.56
C HIS A 79 6.02 -9.84 -9.52
N GLU A 80 7.11 -10.23 -10.19
CA GLU A 80 7.75 -9.42 -11.25
C GLU A 80 6.77 -9.04 -12.38
N ALA A 81 5.64 -9.74 -12.47
CA ALA A 81 4.63 -9.57 -13.49
C ALA A 81 3.62 -8.43 -13.24
N CYS A 82 3.57 -7.73 -12.09
CA CYS A 82 2.48 -6.77 -11.87
C CYS A 82 2.48 -5.63 -12.92
N TRP A 83 3.66 -5.10 -13.27
CA TRP A 83 3.80 -4.06 -14.30
C TRP A 83 3.88 -4.58 -15.73
N ILE A 84 4.27 -5.84 -15.93
CA ILE A 84 4.39 -6.48 -17.26
C ILE A 84 3.03 -7.03 -17.70
N GLU A 85 2.38 -7.77 -16.82
CA GLU A 85 1.09 -8.44 -17.01
C GLU A 85 -0.04 -7.72 -16.24
N ARG A 86 -0.10 -6.39 -16.38
CA ARG A 86 -1.03 -5.51 -15.63
C ARG A 86 -2.47 -5.99 -15.64
N ASP A 87 -2.97 -6.42 -16.79
CA ASP A 87 -4.36 -6.88 -16.92
C ASP A 87 -4.61 -8.18 -16.16
N ALA A 88 -3.64 -9.11 -16.19
CA ALA A 88 -3.71 -10.35 -15.44
C ALA A 88 -3.61 -10.10 -13.93
N PHE A 89 -2.68 -9.23 -13.52
CA PHE A 89 -2.57 -8.80 -12.13
C PHE A 89 -3.86 -8.12 -11.64
N GLY A 90 -4.44 -7.22 -12.43
CA GLY A 90 -5.72 -6.58 -12.11
C GLY A 90 -6.90 -7.53 -12.05
N LEU A 91 -6.90 -8.58 -12.87
CA LEU A 91 -7.88 -9.65 -12.73
C LEU A 91 -7.69 -10.40 -11.42
N ARG A 92 -6.46 -10.74 -11.03
CA ARG A 92 -6.16 -11.38 -9.74
C ARG A 92 -6.60 -10.49 -8.57
N MET A 93 -6.27 -9.19 -8.59
CA MET A 93 -6.72 -8.23 -7.58
C MET A 93 -8.25 -8.15 -7.51
N ARG A 94 -8.95 -8.16 -8.64
CA ARG A 94 -10.42 -8.19 -8.65
C ARG A 94 -11.01 -9.50 -8.15
N CYS A 95 -10.27 -10.60 -8.24
CA CYS A 95 -10.69 -11.91 -7.75
C CYS A 95 -10.32 -12.13 -6.26
N SER A 96 -9.27 -11.47 -5.77
CA SER A 96 -8.77 -11.52 -4.38
C SER A 96 -9.89 -11.27 -3.37
N SER A 97 -10.02 -12.17 -2.40
CA SER A 97 -10.99 -12.02 -1.32
C SER A 97 -10.59 -10.89 -0.40
N PHE A 98 -9.29 -10.74 -0.15
CA PHE A 98 -8.77 -9.67 0.70
C PHE A 98 -8.94 -8.28 0.07
N ASN A 99 -8.62 -8.11 -1.21
CA ASN A 99 -8.85 -6.84 -1.91
C ASN A 99 -10.33 -6.43 -1.90
N LYS A 100 -11.24 -7.39 -2.13
CA LYS A 100 -12.69 -7.15 -2.05
C LYS A 100 -13.11 -6.70 -0.66
N LEU A 101 -12.59 -7.36 0.38
CA LEU A 101 -12.85 -6.98 1.77
C LEU A 101 -12.40 -5.54 2.01
N VAL A 102 -11.14 -5.22 1.73
CA VAL A 102 -10.59 -3.85 1.89
C VAL A 102 -11.46 -2.83 1.18
N ARG A 103 -11.81 -3.06 -0.09
CA ARG A 103 -12.63 -2.13 -0.90
C ARG A 103 -14.09 -2.01 -0.42
N SER A 104 -14.58 -2.97 0.36
CA SER A 104 -15.92 -2.91 0.96
C SER A 104 -15.97 -2.11 2.26
N LEU A 105 -14.82 -1.88 2.89
CA LEU A 105 -14.75 -1.13 4.14
C LEU A 105 -14.88 0.37 3.88
N ALA A 106 -15.81 0.99 4.61
CA ALA A 106 -16.03 2.42 4.61
C ALA A 106 -16.30 2.95 6.04
N PRO A 107 -15.33 2.86 6.96
CA PRO A 107 -15.51 3.39 8.31
C PRO A 107 -15.52 4.92 8.32
N GLN A 108 -15.85 5.51 9.46
CA GLN A 108 -15.74 6.96 9.68
C GLN A 108 -14.29 7.44 9.59
N SER A 109 -14.10 8.75 9.40
CA SER A 109 -12.77 9.35 9.32
C SER A 109 -11.96 9.05 10.58
N ILE A 110 -10.82 8.38 10.42
CA ILE A 110 -9.92 8.05 11.53
C ILE A 110 -9.32 9.33 12.12
N SER A 111 -9.07 10.34 11.29
CA SER A 111 -8.57 11.64 11.71
C SER A 111 -9.55 12.45 12.56
N ARG A 112 -10.86 12.14 12.49
CA ARG A 112 -11.89 12.79 13.32
C ARG A 112 -12.20 12.03 14.62
N GLN A 113 -11.68 10.81 14.79
CA GLN A 113 -11.91 10.02 16.00
C GLN A 113 -11.05 10.53 17.17
N GLU A 114 -11.67 10.83 18.32
CA GLU A 114 -10.94 11.14 19.55
C GLU A 114 -10.03 9.98 19.98
N GLN A 115 -10.46 8.74 19.73
CA GLN A 115 -9.73 7.51 20.04
C GLN A 115 -9.21 6.82 18.77
N ARG A 116 -8.30 7.51 18.07
CA ARG A 116 -7.69 7.02 16.83
C ARG A 116 -7.11 5.60 16.93
N GLU A 117 -6.45 5.28 18.03
CA GLU A 117 -5.85 3.95 18.27
C GLU A 117 -6.90 2.84 18.31
N TYR A 118 -8.07 3.12 18.90
CA TYR A 118 -9.18 2.17 18.95
C TYR A 118 -9.78 1.95 17.55
N ALA A 119 -9.98 3.02 16.79
CA ALA A 119 -10.47 2.93 15.41
C ALA A 119 -9.51 2.13 14.51
N LEU A 120 -8.19 2.33 14.66
CA LEU A 120 -7.17 1.56 13.95
C LEU A 120 -7.16 0.09 14.37
N SER A 121 -7.31 -0.19 15.66
CA SER A 121 -7.37 -1.56 16.18
C SER A 121 -8.59 -2.31 15.65
N ALA A 122 -9.76 -1.66 15.64
CA ALA A 122 -10.99 -2.21 15.08
C ALA A 122 -10.90 -2.43 13.55
N LEU A 123 -10.20 -1.55 12.83
CA LEU A 123 -9.95 -1.72 11.40
C LEU A 123 -9.01 -2.91 11.14
N ALA A 124 -7.92 -3.03 11.91
CA ALA A 124 -6.99 -4.14 11.80
C ALA A 124 -7.63 -5.49 12.13
N GLU A 125 -8.51 -5.53 13.14
CA GLU A 125 -9.29 -6.72 13.50
C GLU A 125 -10.25 -7.15 12.38
N GLN A 126 -10.97 -6.19 11.77
CA GLN A 126 -11.84 -6.47 10.61
C GLN A 126 -11.08 -7.05 9.41
N LEU A 127 -9.81 -6.69 9.27
CA LEU A 127 -8.92 -7.16 8.20
C LEU A 127 -8.15 -8.43 8.57
N ASP A 128 -8.33 -8.95 9.79
CA ASP A 128 -7.64 -10.13 10.32
C ASP A 128 -6.10 -9.99 10.28
N PHE A 129 -5.60 -8.81 10.66
CA PHE A 129 -4.15 -8.59 10.84
C PHE A 129 -3.69 -9.09 12.21
N ARG A 130 -2.64 -9.92 12.25
CA ARG A 130 -2.10 -10.46 13.52
C ARG A 130 -1.22 -9.46 14.27
N VAL A 131 -0.29 -8.83 13.55
CA VAL A 131 0.65 -7.83 14.09
C VAL A 131 0.64 -6.62 13.13
N PRO A 132 -0.42 -5.80 13.19
CA PRO A 132 -0.58 -4.68 12.27
C PRO A 132 0.47 -3.60 12.56
N ALA A 133 1.13 -3.13 11.51
CA ALA A 133 1.77 -1.83 11.46
C ALA A 133 0.91 -0.86 10.65
N VAL A 134 1.08 0.42 10.93
CA VAL A 134 0.29 1.48 10.31
C VAL A 134 1.22 2.61 9.87
N THR A 135 1.04 3.07 8.64
CA THR A 135 1.72 4.24 8.09
C THR A 135 0.69 5.22 7.55
N PHE A 136 0.91 6.51 7.84
CA PHE A 136 0.12 7.60 7.30
C PHE A 136 0.96 8.50 6.43
N PHE A 137 0.36 9.08 5.39
CA PHE A 137 1.02 10.07 4.54
C PHE A 137 0.01 11.09 4.03
N GLU A 138 0.52 12.26 3.63
CA GLU A 138 -0.29 13.34 3.11
C GLU A 138 -0.76 13.05 1.67
N MET A 139 -2.00 13.41 1.36
CA MET A 139 -2.57 13.29 0.01
C MET A 139 -3.19 14.63 -0.43
N PRO A 140 -3.40 14.83 -1.76
CA PRO A 140 -4.06 16.03 -2.26
C PRO A 140 -5.43 16.27 -1.62
N HIS A 141 -5.83 17.54 -1.51
CA HIS A 141 -7.13 17.97 -0.95
C HIS A 141 -7.33 17.59 0.52
N GLU A 142 -6.26 17.66 1.33
CA GLU A 142 -6.27 17.38 2.77
C GLU A 142 -6.71 15.94 3.14
N ASN A 143 -6.79 15.05 2.14
CA ASN A 143 -6.92 13.63 2.34
C ASN A 143 -5.67 13.08 3.05
N LYS A 144 -5.83 11.99 3.80
CA LYS A 144 -4.72 11.24 4.39
C LYS A 144 -4.68 9.85 3.79
N GLY A 145 -3.52 9.45 3.30
CA GLY A 145 -3.25 8.06 2.96
C GLY A 145 -3.00 7.27 4.23
N LEU A 146 -3.53 6.05 4.28
CA LEU A 146 -3.38 5.11 5.39
C LEU A 146 -3.03 3.74 4.81
N ILE A 147 -1.93 3.14 5.26
CA ILE A 147 -1.63 1.73 5.01
C ILE A 147 -1.64 0.97 6.32
N VAL A 148 -2.40 -0.11 6.38
CA VAL A 148 -2.35 -1.13 7.44
C VAL A 148 -1.69 -2.37 6.85
N PHE A 149 -0.64 -2.90 7.48
CA PHE A 149 0.13 -4.00 6.91
C PHE A 149 0.70 -4.94 7.97
N GLU A 150 1.04 -6.16 7.57
CA GLU A 150 1.80 -7.08 8.43
C GLU A 150 3.28 -6.69 8.43
N ARG A 151 3.85 -6.49 9.63
CA ARG A 151 5.30 -6.34 9.73
C ARG A 151 5.96 -7.64 9.26
N PRO A 152 6.89 -7.58 8.29
CA PRO A 152 7.66 -8.77 7.93
C PRO A 152 8.51 -9.24 9.12
N GLU A 153 8.82 -10.54 9.13
CA GLU A 153 9.62 -11.17 10.17
C GLU A 153 11.08 -10.67 10.16
N GLU A 154 11.59 -10.24 9.00
CA GLU A 154 12.88 -9.56 8.88
C GLU A 154 12.72 -8.07 9.14
N ASP A 155 13.59 -7.51 9.97
CA ASP A 155 13.47 -6.15 10.51
C ASP A 155 13.45 -5.08 9.40
N ILE A 156 12.28 -4.50 9.15
CA ILE A 156 12.11 -3.30 8.28
C ILE A 156 12.83 -2.09 8.88
N ALA A 157 13.38 -2.14 10.10
CA ALA A 157 14.08 -1.01 10.71
C ALA A 157 15.11 -0.33 9.78
N GLU A 158 15.82 -1.09 8.93
CA GLU A 158 16.76 -0.52 7.95
C GLU A 158 16.07 0.18 6.75
N LEU A 159 14.81 -0.17 6.47
CA LEU A 159 14.00 0.33 5.36
C LEU A 159 12.84 1.23 5.81
N GLU A 160 12.66 1.49 7.10
CA GLU A 160 11.48 2.16 7.65
C GLU A 160 11.24 3.54 7.01
N GLN A 161 12.28 4.37 6.92
CA GLN A 161 12.17 5.67 6.24
C GLN A 161 11.85 5.52 4.75
N LEU A 162 12.45 4.54 4.07
CA LEU A 162 12.19 4.28 2.66
C LEU A 162 10.75 3.79 2.44
N TRP A 163 10.21 3.02 3.38
CA TRP A 163 8.82 2.56 3.34
C TRP A 163 7.87 3.76 3.42
N GLU A 164 8.05 4.66 4.38
CA GLU A 164 7.24 5.86 4.52
C GLU A 164 7.27 6.73 3.24
N ASP A 165 8.47 6.96 2.70
CA ASP A 165 8.65 7.71 1.46
C ASP A 165 7.99 7.02 0.27
N ALA A 166 8.11 5.70 0.18
CA ALA A 166 7.53 4.90 -0.91
C ALA A 166 6.00 4.85 -0.86
N CYS A 167 5.41 4.83 0.34
CA CYS A 167 3.95 4.89 0.51
C CYS A 167 3.36 6.14 -0.13
N SER A 168 4.08 7.27 -0.09
CA SER A 168 3.67 8.52 -0.72
C SER A 168 3.53 8.42 -2.25
N LEU A 169 4.09 7.39 -2.90
CA LEU A 169 3.88 7.14 -4.33
C LEU A 169 2.40 6.83 -4.66
N LEU A 170 1.66 6.27 -3.70
CA LEU A 170 0.22 6.02 -3.84
C LEU A 170 -0.57 7.33 -3.95
N ALA A 171 -0.04 8.45 -3.44
CA ALA A 171 -0.69 9.76 -3.55
C ALA A 171 -0.77 10.28 -5.00
N PHE A 172 0.05 9.73 -5.91
CA PHE A 172 0.02 10.04 -7.34
C PHE A 172 -0.93 9.15 -8.14
N CYS A 173 -1.54 8.14 -7.51
CA CYS A 173 -2.49 7.27 -8.17
C CYS A 173 -3.86 7.95 -8.27
N PRO A 174 -4.51 8.01 -9.46
CA PRO A 174 -5.91 8.38 -9.54
C PRO A 174 -6.76 7.42 -8.69
N LEU A 175 -7.62 7.99 -7.84
CA LEU A 175 -8.54 7.24 -6.99
C LEU A 175 -9.82 6.92 -7.79
N ALA A 176 -10.23 5.65 -7.79
CA ALA A 176 -11.44 5.15 -8.45
C ALA A 176 -12.50 4.71 -7.42
#